data_AF-A0AAP0C2U9-F1
#
_entry.id   AF-A0AAP0C2U9-F1
#
_cell.length_a   1.000
_cell.length_b   1.000
_cell.length_c   1.000
_cell.angle_alpha   90.00
_cell.angle_beta   90.00
_cell.angle_gamma   90.00
#
_symmetry.space_group_name_H-M   'P 1'
#
loop_
_entity.id
_entity.type
_entity.pdbx_description
1 polymer ?
#
loop_
_entity_poly.entity_id
_entity_poly.type
_entity_poly.pdbx_seq_one_letter_code
_entity_poly.pdbx_strand_id
1 'polypeptide(L)'
;MKELRTLLEVPNEVYRNLDTVGEDDKWWEGVELQKLILAHNDLEVLREDMRNLTMLSILNISHNRLSCLPAAIGELNFLKSLDVSFNSLASIPEAIGSSSSLVKLDCSNNLLCELPHSLGNCIDLSELKATNNTIAKLPDELAKCLKLIKLDIEGNKLTVIPETILRSWTMLRELNAARNLLTTMPNSIGLLTKLIRLDFHQNKISEIPSSIEGCCSLAEFYLGTNLLSSLPEELGALSCLGTLDLRSNQLKEFPVGACKLQLCMLDLSNNSLSSLPPEIGTMTTLRKLLLNGNPLRTIRSSLVSGPTPILLKYLRSRLSSTEEASGSSINPMKDDVISKATRLSLSSKELSLSGLGLTSVPSIVWGTDEVVKVDLSRNSISELPNEVATCSSLQVLILSGNRITQWPGEILSSLYNLSSLKLDNNSLTEIPPGGLKALSKLELLDLSGNSSSLLVSSALPLLPQLKELYLRKMKLSHIPSDILSLRSLRVLDLSQNLLVSVPEDIRNLTSLQELHLSDNSIAVLPPELGLLEPHLQVLKLDGNPLRSIRRAVLDRGTKAVLQYLKDKLP
;
A
#
# COMPACT_ATOMS: atom_id res chain seq x y z
N MET A 1 -32.15 4.81 -19.89
CA MET A 1 -33.16 3.92 -19.30
C MET A 1 -32.62 2.51 -19.40
N LYS A 2 -32.05 1.98 -18.31
CA LYS A 2 -31.58 0.58 -18.24
C LYS A 2 -32.80 -0.26 -17.88
N GLU A 3 -33.24 -1.12 -18.77
CA GLU A 3 -34.18 -2.19 -18.44
C GLU A 3 -33.58 -3.00 -17.29
N LEU A 4 -34.28 -3.02 -16.15
CA LEU A 4 -34.04 -3.94 -15.05
C LEU A 4 -34.28 -5.35 -15.60
N ARG A 5 -33.22 -6.16 -15.70
CA ARG A 5 -33.38 -7.60 -15.90
C ARG A 5 -33.96 -8.16 -14.59
N THR A 6 -35.24 -8.51 -14.60
CA THR A 6 -35.95 -9.13 -13.46
C THR A 6 -36.24 -10.58 -13.82
N LEU A 7 -35.20 -11.41 -13.90
CA LEU A 7 -35.40 -12.85 -14.10
C LEU A 7 -35.96 -13.45 -12.80
N LEU A 8 -37.13 -14.11 -12.90
CA LEU A 8 -37.77 -14.86 -11.79
C LEU A 8 -37.26 -16.30 -11.71
N GLU A 9 -36.88 -16.87 -12.86
CA GLU A 9 -36.28 -18.20 -12.98
C GLU A 9 -35.14 -18.17 -14.00
N VAL A 10 -34.21 -19.11 -13.88
CA VAL A 10 -33.15 -19.30 -14.86
C VAL A 10 -33.73 -20.01 -16.10
N PRO A 11 -33.53 -19.46 -17.32
CA PRO A 11 -34.02 -20.09 -18.55
C PRO A 11 -33.50 -21.52 -18.73
N ASN A 12 -34.35 -22.42 -19.22
CA ASN A 12 -34.03 -23.84 -19.41
C ASN A 12 -32.82 -24.06 -20.31
N GLU A 13 -32.61 -23.16 -21.27
CA GLU A 13 -31.51 -23.20 -22.23
C GLU A 13 -30.15 -23.11 -21.53
N VAL A 14 -30.07 -22.44 -20.38
CA VAL A 14 -28.83 -22.31 -19.59
C VAL A 14 -28.42 -23.66 -19.01
N TYR A 15 -29.36 -24.53 -18.65
CA TYR A 15 -29.08 -25.83 -18.03
C TYR A 15 -28.83 -26.97 -19.04
N ARG A 16 -28.90 -26.69 -20.35
CA ARG A 16 -28.70 -27.73 -21.37
C ARG A 16 -27.24 -28.15 -21.44
N ASN A 17 -27.01 -29.45 -21.38
CA ASN A 17 -25.72 -30.04 -21.71
C ASN A 17 -25.51 -30.00 -23.24
N LEU A 18 -24.29 -29.77 -23.69
CA LEU A 18 -23.90 -29.83 -25.11
C LEU A 18 -24.22 -31.18 -25.77
N ASP A 19 -24.33 -32.25 -24.98
CA ASP A 19 -24.74 -33.58 -25.45
C ASP A 19 -26.24 -33.70 -25.79
N THR A 20 -27.07 -32.69 -25.45
CA THR A 20 -28.54 -32.72 -25.60
C THR A 20 -29.09 -31.77 -26.67
N VAL A 21 -28.20 -31.30 -27.55
CA VAL A 21 -28.57 -30.42 -28.67
C VAL A 21 -29.54 -31.15 -29.61
N GLY A 22 -30.74 -30.61 -29.78
CA GLY A 22 -31.72 -31.12 -30.75
C GLY A 22 -31.17 -31.05 -32.19
N GLU A 23 -31.74 -31.84 -33.09
CA GLU A 23 -31.26 -32.06 -34.48
C GLU A 23 -31.02 -30.77 -35.31
N ASP A 24 -31.44 -29.60 -34.82
CA ASP A 24 -31.33 -28.29 -35.49
C ASP A 24 -30.25 -27.32 -34.92
N ASP A 25 -29.64 -27.53 -33.74
CA ASP A 25 -28.55 -26.64 -33.28
C ASP A 25 -27.15 -27.21 -33.59
N LYS A 26 -26.24 -26.32 -34.00
CA LYS A 26 -24.87 -26.66 -34.40
C LYS A 26 -24.00 -27.00 -33.19
N TRP A 27 -23.87 -28.28 -32.89
CA TRP A 27 -23.08 -28.81 -31.76
C TRP A 27 -21.61 -28.34 -31.70
N TRP A 28 -21.04 -27.83 -32.81
CA TRP A 28 -19.67 -27.27 -32.86
C TRP A 28 -19.57 -25.78 -32.49
N GLU A 29 -20.68 -25.06 -32.29
CA GLU A 29 -20.68 -23.65 -31.85
C GLU A 29 -20.79 -23.51 -30.32
N GLY A 30 -21.05 -24.60 -29.60
CA GLY A 30 -21.30 -24.58 -28.18
C GLY A 30 -20.03 -24.65 -27.33
N VAL A 31 -19.87 -23.68 -26.42
CA VAL A 31 -18.77 -23.62 -25.44
C VAL A 31 -19.33 -23.95 -24.06
N GLU A 32 -18.71 -24.90 -23.35
CA GLU A 32 -19.10 -25.23 -21.99
C GLU A 32 -18.99 -24.01 -21.06
N LEU A 33 -20.04 -23.78 -20.28
CA LEU A 33 -20.18 -22.58 -19.47
C LEU A 33 -19.25 -22.64 -18.24
N GLN A 34 -18.17 -21.85 -18.27
CA GLN A 34 -17.23 -21.76 -17.15
C GLN A 34 -17.61 -20.71 -16.10
N LYS A 35 -18.40 -19.70 -16.48
CA LYS A 35 -18.79 -18.59 -15.61
C LYS A 35 -20.26 -18.26 -15.81
N LEU A 36 -21.04 -18.30 -14.74
CA LEU A 36 -22.45 -17.95 -14.72
C LEU A 36 -22.68 -16.84 -13.70
N ILE A 37 -23.10 -15.67 -14.18
CA ILE A 37 -23.36 -14.49 -13.35
C ILE A 37 -24.83 -14.11 -13.54
N LEU A 38 -25.62 -14.36 -12.50
CA LEU A 38 -27.04 -14.09 -12.41
C LEU A 38 -27.34 -13.14 -11.23
N ALA A 39 -26.35 -12.32 -10.85
CA ALA A 39 -26.49 -11.36 -9.77
C ALA A 39 -27.54 -10.28 -10.08
N HIS A 40 -28.19 -9.75 -9.05
CA HIS A 40 -29.18 -8.66 -9.15
C HIS A 40 -30.38 -9.01 -10.05
N ASN A 41 -30.99 -10.16 -9.82
CA ASN A 41 -32.28 -10.55 -10.41
C ASN A 41 -33.31 -10.81 -9.29
N ASP A 42 -34.47 -11.37 -9.63
CA ASP A 42 -35.53 -11.74 -8.68
C ASP A 42 -35.68 -13.27 -8.60
N LEU A 43 -34.58 -14.02 -8.73
CA LEU A 43 -34.62 -15.49 -8.75
C LEU A 43 -35.10 -16.04 -7.40
N GLU A 44 -36.15 -16.87 -7.41
CA GLU A 44 -36.69 -17.50 -6.20
C GLU A 44 -36.18 -18.93 -5.99
N VAL A 45 -35.89 -19.65 -7.08
CA VAL A 45 -35.46 -21.06 -7.06
C VAL A 45 -34.37 -21.31 -8.10
N LEU A 46 -33.43 -22.20 -7.75
CA LEU A 46 -32.50 -22.82 -8.70
C LEU A 46 -32.84 -24.29 -8.89
N ARG A 47 -32.81 -24.76 -10.13
CA ARG A 47 -33.18 -26.14 -10.48
C ARG A 47 -32.02 -27.11 -10.28
N GLU A 48 -32.34 -28.36 -10.02
CA GLU A 48 -31.37 -29.47 -9.91
C GLU A 48 -30.64 -29.73 -11.26
N ASP A 49 -31.16 -29.24 -12.38
CA ASP A 49 -30.52 -29.33 -13.70
C ASP A 49 -29.16 -28.59 -13.75
N MET A 50 -28.83 -27.79 -12.73
CA MET A 50 -27.49 -27.21 -12.56
C MET A 50 -26.36 -28.24 -12.58
N ARG A 51 -26.63 -29.51 -12.23
CA ARG A 51 -25.67 -30.62 -12.33
C ARG A 51 -25.06 -30.79 -13.73
N ASN A 52 -25.75 -30.32 -14.77
CA ASN A 52 -25.28 -30.40 -16.15
C ASN A 52 -24.14 -29.41 -16.45
N LEU A 53 -23.93 -28.39 -15.61
CA LEU A 53 -22.90 -27.36 -15.79
C LEU A 53 -21.53 -27.80 -15.26
N THR A 54 -21.05 -28.95 -15.74
CA THR A 54 -19.90 -29.65 -15.16
C THR A 54 -18.62 -28.82 -15.14
N MET A 55 -18.37 -27.96 -16.14
CA MET A 55 -17.18 -27.09 -16.21
C MET A 55 -17.34 -25.73 -15.51
N LEU A 56 -18.45 -25.52 -14.79
CA LEU A 56 -18.70 -24.24 -14.14
C LEU A 56 -17.67 -23.99 -13.03
N SER A 57 -16.91 -22.92 -13.17
CA SER A 57 -15.86 -22.53 -12.23
C SER A 57 -16.25 -21.34 -11.36
N ILE A 58 -17.10 -20.44 -11.86
CA ILE A 58 -17.60 -19.28 -11.12
C ILE A 58 -19.11 -19.23 -11.24
N LEU A 59 -19.79 -19.27 -10.09
CA LEU A 59 -21.21 -19.04 -9.99
C LEU A 59 -21.46 -17.84 -9.08
N ASN A 60 -22.04 -16.77 -9.63
CA ASN A 60 -22.51 -15.63 -8.85
C ASN A 60 -24.03 -15.50 -9.03
N ILE A 61 -24.76 -15.74 -7.94
CA ILE A 61 -26.21 -15.65 -7.81
C ILE A 61 -26.59 -14.68 -6.68
N SER A 62 -25.70 -13.73 -6.38
CA SER A 62 -25.92 -12.73 -5.33
C SER A 62 -27.09 -11.78 -5.63
N HIS A 63 -27.66 -11.16 -4.59
CA HIS A 63 -28.77 -10.22 -4.74
C HIS A 63 -29.96 -10.82 -5.52
N ASN A 64 -30.51 -11.90 -5.00
CA ASN A 64 -31.71 -12.57 -5.50
C ASN A 64 -32.67 -12.84 -4.32
N ARG A 65 -33.69 -13.70 -4.52
CA ARG A 65 -34.71 -14.04 -3.51
C ARG A 65 -34.70 -15.54 -3.18
N LEU A 66 -33.56 -16.20 -3.35
CA LEU A 66 -33.45 -17.65 -3.16
C LEU A 66 -33.71 -18.03 -1.70
N SER A 67 -34.61 -18.99 -1.47
CA SER A 67 -34.89 -19.56 -0.15
C SER A 67 -34.06 -20.80 0.17
N CYS A 68 -33.60 -21.51 -0.85
CA CYS A 68 -32.75 -22.70 -0.74
C CYS A 68 -31.79 -22.82 -1.93
N LEU A 69 -30.74 -23.63 -1.76
CA LEU A 69 -29.87 -24.06 -2.85
C LEU A 69 -30.11 -25.54 -3.15
N PRO A 70 -30.10 -25.96 -4.44
CA PRO A 70 -30.25 -27.36 -4.84
C PRO A 70 -29.04 -28.21 -4.43
N ALA A 71 -29.25 -29.51 -4.25
CA ALA A 71 -28.16 -30.43 -3.92
C ALA A 71 -27.14 -30.56 -5.07
N ALA A 72 -27.60 -30.36 -6.32
CA ALA A 72 -26.77 -30.33 -7.52
C ALA A 72 -25.56 -29.38 -7.45
N ILE A 73 -25.53 -28.39 -6.55
CA ILE A 73 -24.34 -27.53 -6.37
C ILE A 73 -23.09 -28.36 -6.04
N GLY A 74 -23.26 -29.47 -5.30
CA GLY A 74 -22.19 -30.38 -4.94
C GLY A 74 -21.60 -31.16 -6.11
N GLU A 75 -22.33 -31.29 -7.21
CA GLU A 75 -21.90 -32.01 -8.43
C GLU A 75 -21.03 -31.13 -9.35
N LEU A 76 -20.91 -29.83 -9.05
CA LEU A 76 -20.06 -28.88 -9.77
C LEU A 76 -18.59 -29.01 -9.35
N ASN A 77 -17.93 -30.07 -9.83
CA ASN A 77 -16.57 -30.46 -9.39
C ASN A 77 -15.48 -29.41 -9.69
N PHE A 78 -15.70 -28.54 -10.69
CA PHE A 78 -14.75 -27.48 -11.08
C PHE A 78 -15.07 -26.11 -10.47
N LEU A 79 -16.09 -26.03 -9.61
CA LEU A 79 -16.53 -24.78 -9.00
C LEU A 79 -15.46 -24.28 -8.02
N LYS A 80 -14.88 -23.12 -8.33
CA LYS A 80 -13.85 -22.46 -7.52
C LYS A 80 -14.40 -21.30 -6.71
N SER A 81 -15.44 -20.63 -7.21
CA SER A 81 -16.02 -19.46 -6.57
C SER A 81 -17.54 -19.54 -6.60
N LEU A 82 -18.15 -19.51 -5.43
CA LEU A 82 -19.60 -19.48 -5.25
C LEU A 82 -19.99 -18.24 -4.43
N ASP A 83 -20.82 -17.39 -5.02
CA ASP A 83 -21.40 -16.21 -4.36
C ASP A 83 -22.92 -16.33 -4.36
N VAL A 84 -23.48 -16.54 -3.17
CA VAL A 84 -24.91 -16.64 -2.88
C VAL A 84 -25.36 -15.53 -1.91
N SER A 85 -24.57 -14.48 -1.78
CA SER A 85 -24.82 -13.40 -0.83
C SER A 85 -26.09 -12.62 -1.15
N PHE A 86 -26.69 -11.96 -0.16
CA PHE A 86 -27.93 -11.17 -0.32
C PHE A 86 -29.07 -12.00 -0.94
N ASN A 87 -29.42 -13.09 -0.28
CA ASN A 87 -30.56 -13.95 -0.58
C ASN A 87 -31.37 -14.19 0.70
N SER A 88 -32.30 -15.15 0.69
CA SER A 88 -33.11 -15.53 1.86
C SER A 88 -32.86 -17.00 2.26
N LEU A 89 -31.63 -17.49 2.08
CA LEU A 89 -31.27 -18.88 2.32
C LEU A 89 -31.36 -19.23 3.81
N ALA A 90 -32.12 -20.27 4.15
CA ALA A 90 -32.20 -20.80 5.51
C ALA A 90 -31.05 -21.75 5.85
N SER A 91 -30.51 -22.45 4.86
CA SER A 91 -29.37 -23.36 4.98
C SER A 91 -28.59 -23.47 3.66
N ILE A 92 -27.34 -23.94 3.76
CA ILE A 92 -26.54 -24.40 2.62
C ILE A 92 -26.56 -25.94 2.64
N PRO A 93 -26.82 -26.62 1.51
CA PRO A 93 -26.93 -28.07 1.47
C PRO A 93 -25.60 -28.76 1.78
N GLU A 94 -25.65 -29.92 2.44
CA GLU A 94 -24.46 -30.75 2.74
C GLU A 94 -23.73 -31.25 1.48
N ALA A 95 -24.39 -31.22 0.33
CA ALA A 95 -23.75 -31.56 -0.94
C ALA A 95 -22.58 -30.61 -1.27
N ILE A 96 -22.52 -29.40 -0.71
CA ILE A 96 -21.42 -28.44 -0.97
C ILE A 96 -20.04 -29.01 -0.66
N GLY A 97 -19.93 -29.95 0.29
CA GLY A 97 -18.65 -30.59 0.61
C GLY A 97 -18.09 -31.47 -0.51
N SER A 98 -18.90 -31.84 -1.50
CA SER A 98 -18.45 -32.57 -2.69
C SER A 98 -17.69 -31.66 -3.67
N SER A 99 -17.91 -30.35 -3.64
CA SER A 99 -17.20 -29.35 -4.46
C SER A 99 -15.80 -29.08 -3.92
N SER A 100 -14.93 -30.11 -3.94
CA SER A 100 -13.57 -30.06 -3.37
C SER A 100 -12.66 -28.95 -3.92
N SER A 101 -12.92 -28.47 -5.15
CA SER A 101 -12.21 -27.37 -5.81
C SER A 101 -12.61 -25.98 -5.32
N LEU A 102 -13.57 -25.86 -4.39
CA LEU A 102 -14.10 -24.57 -3.95
C LEU A 102 -13.04 -23.78 -3.16
N VAL A 103 -12.66 -22.63 -3.71
CA VAL A 103 -11.64 -21.73 -3.16
C VAL A 103 -12.28 -20.56 -2.42
N LYS A 104 -13.45 -20.11 -2.86
CA LYS A 104 -14.17 -18.96 -2.31
C LYS A 104 -15.66 -19.26 -2.15
N LEU A 105 -16.18 -19.00 -0.97
CA LEU A 105 -17.61 -19.05 -0.66
C LEU A 105 -18.05 -17.75 -0.01
N ASP A 106 -19.02 -17.08 -0.61
CA ASP A 106 -19.74 -15.95 0.00
C ASP A 106 -21.22 -16.30 0.17
N CYS A 107 -21.65 -16.48 1.41
CA CYS A 107 -23.05 -16.71 1.79
C CYS A 107 -23.57 -15.60 2.72
N SER A 108 -22.99 -14.41 2.62
CA SER A 108 -23.33 -13.25 3.46
C SER A 108 -24.77 -12.76 3.26
N ASN A 109 -25.36 -12.10 4.26
CA ASN A 109 -26.70 -11.50 4.22
C ASN A 109 -27.76 -12.53 3.78
N ASN A 110 -27.88 -13.61 4.55
CA ASN A 110 -28.88 -14.66 4.40
C ASN A 110 -29.52 -14.92 5.78
N LEU A 111 -30.29 -16.00 5.90
CA LEU A 111 -30.96 -16.42 7.14
C LEU A 111 -30.35 -17.71 7.72
N LEU A 112 -29.06 -17.95 7.47
CA LEU A 112 -28.40 -19.20 7.87
C LEU A 112 -28.35 -19.33 9.40
N CYS A 113 -28.78 -20.47 9.93
CA CYS A 113 -28.67 -20.81 11.36
C CYS A 113 -27.36 -21.55 11.69
N GLU A 114 -26.78 -22.22 10.69
CA GLU A 114 -25.54 -23.00 10.80
C GLU A 114 -24.84 -23.08 9.43
N LEU A 115 -23.56 -23.46 9.46
CA LEU A 115 -22.82 -23.85 8.27
C LEU A 115 -22.79 -25.38 8.19
N PRO A 116 -22.89 -25.97 6.98
CA PRO A 116 -22.91 -27.42 6.83
C PRO A 116 -21.56 -28.02 7.24
N HIS A 117 -21.58 -29.15 7.97
CA HIS A 117 -20.37 -29.83 8.44
C HIS A 117 -19.49 -30.32 7.28
N SER A 118 -20.12 -30.71 6.16
CA SER A 118 -19.45 -31.09 4.91
C SER A 118 -18.57 -29.98 4.31
N LEU A 119 -18.75 -28.70 4.67
CA LEU A 119 -17.92 -27.60 4.19
C LEU A 119 -16.43 -27.80 4.54
N GLY A 120 -16.13 -28.53 5.62
CA GLY A 120 -14.77 -28.94 5.96
C GLY A 120 -14.08 -29.82 4.90
N ASN A 121 -14.82 -30.45 3.99
CA ASN A 121 -14.25 -31.23 2.90
C ASN A 121 -13.78 -30.36 1.71
N CYS A 122 -14.13 -29.07 1.69
CA CYS A 122 -13.58 -28.10 0.73
C CYS A 122 -12.16 -27.73 1.13
N ILE A 123 -11.20 -28.63 0.90
CA ILE A 123 -9.81 -28.51 1.35
C ILE A 123 -9.05 -27.33 0.71
N ASP A 124 -9.52 -26.85 -0.45
CA ASP A 124 -8.95 -25.71 -1.16
C ASP A 124 -9.56 -24.36 -0.74
N LEU A 125 -10.51 -24.37 0.20
CA LEU A 125 -11.19 -23.17 0.66
C LEU A 125 -10.20 -22.19 1.29
N SER A 126 -10.14 -20.99 0.72
CA SER A 126 -9.21 -19.92 1.10
C SER A 126 -9.93 -18.68 1.63
N GLU A 127 -11.17 -18.43 1.19
CA GLU A 127 -11.96 -17.28 1.58
C GLU A 127 -13.40 -17.73 1.88
N LEU A 128 -13.82 -17.54 3.13
CA LEU A 128 -15.19 -17.82 3.58
C LEU A 128 -15.81 -16.54 4.15
N LYS A 129 -16.91 -16.11 3.56
CA LYS A 129 -17.72 -14.98 4.03
C LYS A 129 -19.13 -15.46 4.34
N ALA A 130 -19.57 -15.25 5.57
CA ALA A 130 -20.89 -15.62 6.08
C ALA A 130 -21.46 -14.48 6.96
N THR A 131 -21.19 -13.24 6.59
CA THR A 131 -21.60 -12.05 7.37
C THR A 131 -23.11 -11.90 7.45
N ASN A 132 -23.62 -11.26 8.50
CA ASN A 132 -25.05 -10.96 8.70
C ASN A 132 -25.96 -12.18 8.46
N ASN A 133 -25.75 -13.22 9.24
CA ASN A 133 -26.59 -14.42 9.29
C ASN A 133 -27.06 -14.63 10.75
N THR A 134 -27.56 -15.82 11.07
CA THR A 134 -27.96 -16.19 12.45
C THR A 134 -27.14 -17.35 13.01
N ILE A 135 -25.91 -17.54 12.50
CA ILE A 135 -25.05 -18.68 12.82
C ILE A 135 -24.69 -18.66 14.30
N ALA A 136 -25.04 -19.73 15.01
CA ALA A 136 -24.78 -19.84 16.46
C ALA A 136 -23.43 -20.49 16.78
N LYS A 137 -22.93 -21.37 15.92
CA LYS A 137 -21.65 -22.09 16.09
C LYS A 137 -20.99 -22.37 14.73
N LEU A 138 -19.67 -22.48 14.72
CA LEU A 138 -18.91 -22.99 13.58
C LEU A 138 -18.75 -24.52 13.72
N PRO A 139 -18.92 -25.31 12.64
CA PRO A 139 -18.68 -26.75 12.66
C PRO A 139 -17.18 -27.07 12.81
N ASP A 140 -16.84 -28.04 13.66
CA ASP A 140 -15.45 -28.42 13.97
C ASP A 140 -14.71 -28.97 12.73
N GLU A 141 -15.45 -29.54 11.78
CA GLU A 141 -14.91 -30.07 10.52
C GLU A 141 -14.20 -29.01 9.67
N LEU A 142 -14.52 -27.72 9.85
CA LEU A 142 -13.82 -26.61 9.17
C LEU A 142 -12.33 -26.54 9.51
N ALA A 143 -11.89 -27.21 10.58
CA ALA A 143 -10.47 -27.39 10.88
C ALA A 143 -9.68 -28.04 9.73
N LYS A 144 -10.35 -28.81 8.85
CA LYS A 144 -9.74 -29.43 7.66
C LYS A 144 -9.39 -28.42 6.55
N CYS A 145 -9.97 -27.22 6.54
CA CYS A 145 -9.69 -26.17 5.56
C CYS A 145 -8.36 -25.46 5.86
N LEU A 146 -7.22 -26.15 5.68
CA LEU A 146 -5.88 -25.67 6.07
C LEU A 146 -5.39 -24.46 5.25
N LYS A 147 -6.01 -24.20 4.08
CA LYS A 147 -5.65 -23.10 3.18
C LYS A 147 -6.42 -21.81 3.44
N LEU A 148 -7.22 -21.74 4.52
CA LEU A 148 -8.03 -20.57 4.82
C LEU A 148 -7.14 -19.34 5.11
N ILE A 149 -7.34 -18.28 4.33
CA ILE A 149 -6.62 -17.01 4.40
C ILE A 149 -7.52 -15.93 5.00
N LYS A 150 -8.81 -15.96 4.66
CA LYS A 150 -9.79 -14.95 5.10
C LYS A 150 -11.06 -15.61 5.59
N LEU A 151 -11.45 -15.27 6.82
CA LEU A 151 -12.74 -15.62 7.39
C LEU A 151 -13.48 -14.36 7.81
N ASP A 152 -14.69 -14.18 7.29
CA ASP A 152 -15.59 -13.11 7.67
C ASP A 152 -16.94 -13.68 8.13
N ILE A 153 -17.20 -13.61 9.44
CA ILE A 153 -18.37 -14.15 10.13
C ILE A 153 -19.02 -13.05 10.99
N GLU A 154 -18.83 -11.78 10.61
CA GLU A 154 -19.44 -10.63 11.27
C GLU A 154 -20.97 -10.76 11.36
N GLY A 155 -21.58 -10.26 12.43
CA GLY A 155 -23.04 -10.08 12.47
C GLY A 155 -23.80 -11.40 12.63
N ASN A 156 -23.26 -12.33 13.40
CA ASN A 156 -23.86 -13.64 13.70
C ASN A 156 -24.20 -13.76 15.20
N LYS A 157 -24.50 -14.97 15.65
CA LYS A 157 -24.85 -15.28 17.06
C LYS A 157 -23.79 -16.15 17.74
N LEU A 158 -22.55 -16.11 17.25
CA LEU A 158 -21.46 -16.94 17.78
C LEU A 158 -21.15 -16.57 19.22
N THR A 159 -21.10 -17.57 20.11
CA THR A 159 -20.72 -17.39 21.52
C THR A 159 -19.26 -17.76 21.80
N VAL A 160 -18.68 -18.63 20.97
CA VAL A 160 -17.29 -19.07 21.05
C VAL A 160 -16.76 -19.41 19.66
N ILE A 161 -15.46 -19.22 19.46
CA ILE A 161 -14.73 -19.79 18.31
C ILE A 161 -13.98 -21.03 18.82
N PRO A 162 -14.24 -22.23 18.27
CA PRO A 162 -13.58 -23.46 18.72
C PRO A 162 -12.05 -23.40 18.60
N GLU A 163 -11.35 -23.86 19.64
CA GLU A 163 -9.87 -23.92 19.63
C GLU A 163 -9.33 -24.86 18.55
N THR A 164 -10.03 -25.97 18.31
CA THR A 164 -9.74 -26.99 17.29
C THR A 164 -9.51 -26.37 15.91
N ILE A 165 -10.40 -25.43 15.55
CA ILE A 165 -10.39 -24.74 14.28
C ILE A 165 -9.20 -23.79 14.18
N LEU A 166 -8.97 -22.95 15.19
CA LEU A 166 -7.88 -21.96 15.19
C LEU A 166 -6.48 -22.60 15.23
N ARG A 167 -6.34 -23.78 15.85
CA ARG A 167 -5.09 -24.56 15.80
C ARG A 167 -4.71 -24.96 14.38
N SER A 168 -5.69 -25.09 13.49
CA SER A 168 -5.49 -25.61 12.14
C SER A 168 -5.26 -24.50 11.11
N TRP A 169 -5.92 -23.35 11.27
CA TRP A 169 -5.87 -22.22 10.31
C TRP A 169 -4.62 -21.34 10.40
N THR A 170 -3.43 -21.95 10.41
CA THR A 170 -2.14 -21.25 10.53
C THR A 170 -1.82 -20.31 9.34
N MET A 171 -2.59 -20.39 8.25
CA MET A 171 -2.47 -19.53 7.07
C MET A 171 -3.36 -18.27 7.11
N LEU A 172 -4.21 -18.15 8.14
CA LEU A 172 -5.20 -17.08 8.25
C LEU A 172 -4.51 -15.70 8.38
N ARG A 173 -4.96 -14.75 7.56
CA ARG A 173 -4.49 -13.37 7.51
C ARG A 173 -5.55 -12.38 7.98
N GLU A 174 -6.82 -12.68 7.73
CA GLU A 174 -7.93 -11.83 8.14
C GLU A 174 -9.00 -12.66 8.85
N LEU A 175 -9.30 -12.28 10.09
CA LEU A 175 -10.40 -12.84 10.87
C LEU A 175 -11.31 -11.69 11.31
N ASN A 176 -12.51 -11.63 10.73
CA ASN A 176 -13.57 -10.74 11.17
C ASN A 176 -14.68 -11.57 11.82
N ALA A 177 -14.86 -11.42 13.13
CA ALA A 177 -15.94 -12.00 13.90
C ALA A 177 -16.62 -10.93 14.77
N ALA A 178 -16.66 -9.72 14.25
CA ALA A 178 -17.35 -8.61 14.88
C ALA A 178 -18.86 -8.84 15.00
N ARG A 179 -19.54 -8.07 15.85
CA ARG A 179 -21.01 -8.07 16.00
C ARG A 179 -21.58 -9.47 16.27
N ASN A 180 -20.93 -10.19 17.18
CA ASN A 180 -21.32 -11.53 17.64
C ASN A 180 -21.59 -11.50 19.17
N LEU A 181 -21.69 -12.67 19.79
CA LEU A 181 -21.93 -12.84 21.23
C LEU A 181 -20.71 -13.46 21.93
N LEU A 182 -19.50 -13.30 21.37
CA LEU A 182 -18.28 -13.93 21.88
C LEU A 182 -17.97 -13.42 23.29
N THR A 183 -17.81 -14.33 24.25
CA THR A 183 -17.51 -13.97 25.66
C THR A 183 -16.01 -14.00 25.97
N THR A 184 -15.25 -14.82 25.26
CA THR A 184 -13.81 -14.99 25.47
C THR A 184 -13.09 -15.09 24.13
N MET A 185 -11.81 -14.71 24.13
CA MET A 185 -10.90 -14.96 23.03
C MET A 185 -10.09 -16.23 23.32
N PRO A 186 -10.10 -17.24 22.44
CA PRO A 186 -9.42 -18.51 22.69
C PRO A 186 -7.89 -18.37 22.71
N ASN A 187 -7.23 -19.14 23.58
CA ASN A 187 -5.76 -19.12 23.71
C ASN A 187 -5.06 -19.53 22.40
N SER A 188 -5.71 -20.33 21.57
CA SER A 188 -5.19 -20.77 20.27
C SER A 188 -5.02 -19.63 19.26
N ILE A 189 -5.52 -18.41 19.52
CA ILE A 189 -5.31 -17.24 18.65
C ILE A 189 -3.82 -16.94 18.43
N GLY A 190 -2.97 -17.18 19.44
CA GLY A 190 -1.53 -17.00 19.37
C GLY A 190 -0.81 -17.84 18.31
N LEU A 191 -1.44 -18.90 17.82
CA LEU A 191 -0.87 -19.75 16.75
C LEU A 191 -1.00 -19.11 15.37
N LEU A 192 -1.84 -18.08 15.21
CA LEU A 192 -2.09 -17.40 13.94
C LEU A 192 -0.98 -16.37 13.62
N THR A 193 0.24 -16.85 13.46
CA THR A 193 1.44 -16.01 13.24
C THR A 193 1.38 -15.14 11.98
N LYS A 194 0.53 -15.48 11.01
CA LYS A 194 0.32 -14.75 9.74
C LYS A 194 -0.88 -13.79 9.76
N LEU A 195 -1.57 -13.68 10.88
CA LEU A 195 -2.74 -12.83 11.02
C LEU A 195 -2.32 -11.36 10.91
N ILE A 196 -2.96 -10.62 10.00
CA ILE A 196 -2.72 -9.20 9.72
C ILE A 196 -3.83 -8.35 10.33
N ARG A 197 -5.08 -8.82 10.23
CA ARG A 197 -6.26 -8.13 10.75
C ARG A 197 -7.11 -9.05 11.60
N LEU A 198 -7.38 -8.61 12.82
CA LEU A 198 -8.27 -9.27 13.77
C LEU A 198 -9.36 -8.30 14.21
N ASP A 199 -10.61 -8.63 13.89
CA ASP A 199 -11.76 -7.81 14.25
C ASP A 199 -12.75 -8.60 15.12
N PHE A 200 -12.89 -8.15 16.36
CA PHE A 200 -13.83 -8.64 17.34
C PHE A 200 -14.70 -7.51 17.91
N HIS A 201 -14.87 -6.40 17.17
CA HIS A 201 -15.68 -5.28 17.66
C HIS A 201 -17.14 -5.70 17.94
N GLN A 202 -17.82 -5.04 18.88
CA GLN A 202 -19.21 -5.35 19.28
C GLN A 202 -19.42 -6.82 19.65
N ASN A 203 -18.70 -7.28 20.67
CA ASN A 203 -18.87 -8.60 21.28
C ASN A 203 -19.05 -8.46 22.80
N LYS A 204 -18.89 -9.56 23.55
CA LYS A 204 -18.96 -9.60 25.02
C LYS A 204 -17.64 -10.07 25.63
N ILE A 205 -16.52 -9.81 24.95
CA ILE A 205 -15.20 -10.30 25.36
C ILE A 205 -14.76 -9.58 26.63
N SER A 206 -14.42 -10.34 27.67
CA SER A 206 -13.97 -9.80 28.97
C SER A 206 -12.46 -9.71 29.14
N GLU A 207 -11.70 -10.53 28.41
CA GLU A 207 -10.24 -10.61 28.51
C GLU A 207 -9.58 -10.95 27.16
N ILE A 208 -8.32 -10.53 27.02
CA ILE A 208 -7.43 -10.94 25.92
C ILE A 208 -6.42 -11.93 26.51
N PRO A 209 -6.22 -13.12 25.91
CA PRO A 209 -5.28 -14.12 26.42
C PRO A 209 -3.83 -13.65 26.24
N SER A 210 -2.94 -14.06 27.13
CA SER A 210 -1.50 -13.75 27.04
C SER A 210 -0.84 -14.32 25.78
N SER A 211 -1.39 -15.40 25.22
CA SER A 211 -0.93 -16.00 23.97
C SER A 211 -1.05 -15.08 22.75
N ILE A 212 -1.72 -13.93 22.86
CA ILE A 212 -1.79 -12.92 21.81
C ILE A 212 -0.40 -12.49 21.31
N GLU A 213 0.64 -12.59 22.13
CA GLU A 213 2.04 -12.31 21.74
C GLU A 213 2.50 -13.07 20.49
N GLY A 214 1.94 -14.25 20.21
CA GLY A 214 2.29 -15.05 19.03
C GLY A 214 1.78 -14.49 17.70
N CYS A 215 0.86 -13.52 17.70
CA CYS A 215 0.33 -12.87 16.50
C CYS A 215 1.30 -11.79 15.94
N CYS A 216 2.55 -12.16 15.69
CA CYS A 216 3.64 -11.22 15.37
C CYS A 216 3.40 -10.37 14.10
N SER A 217 2.56 -10.83 13.17
CA SER A 217 2.24 -10.11 11.92
C SER A 217 1.02 -9.17 12.04
N LEU A 218 0.38 -9.10 13.22
CA LEU A 218 -0.87 -8.37 13.40
C LEU A 218 -0.65 -6.87 13.24
N ALA A 219 -1.35 -6.26 12.30
CA ALA A 219 -1.25 -4.83 11.97
C ALA A 219 -2.50 -4.05 12.44
N GLU A 220 -3.66 -4.69 12.42
CA GLU A 220 -4.94 -4.09 12.80
C GLU A 220 -5.67 -4.97 13.81
N PHE A 221 -5.97 -4.41 14.98
CA PHE A 221 -6.71 -5.11 16.03
C PHE A 221 -7.88 -4.27 16.53
N TYR A 222 -9.10 -4.73 16.25
CA TYR A 222 -10.33 -4.05 16.63
C TYR A 222 -11.07 -4.84 17.71
N LEU A 223 -11.21 -4.22 18.88
CA LEU A 223 -11.87 -4.77 20.08
C LEU A 223 -12.88 -3.77 20.67
N GLY A 224 -13.27 -2.76 19.91
CA GLY A 224 -14.21 -1.74 20.36
C GLY A 224 -15.58 -2.30 20.74
N THR A 225 -16.25 -1.73 21.74
CA THR A 225 -17.56 -2.18 22.24
C THR A 225 -17.52 -3.63 22.74
N ASN A 226 -16.72 -3.87 23.78
CA ASN A 226 -16.61 -5.14 24.48
C ASN A 226 -16.70 -4.92 26.00
N LEU A 227 -16.35 -5.93 26.80
CA LEU A 227 -16.39 -5.89 28.27
C LEU A 227 -14.98 -5.96 28.89
N LEU A 228 -13.95 -5.55 28.15
CA LEU A 228 -12.56 -5.64 28.61
C LEU A 228 -12.33 -4.75 29.83
N SER A 229 -11.81 -5.32 30.92
CA SER A 229 -11.51 -4.60 32.16
C SER A 229 -10.01 -4.27 32.34
N SER A 230 -9.14 -5.07 31.73
CA SER A 230 -7.69 -4.91 31.67
C SER A 230 -7.12 -5.42 30.34
N LEU A 231 -5.84 -5.16 30.10
CA LEU A 231 -5.07 -5.67 28.96
C LEU A 231 -3.85 -6.44 29.48
N PRO A 232 -3.43 -7.54 28.83
CA PRO A 232 -2.22 -8.27 29.20
C PRO A 232 -0.95 -7.48 28.86
N GLU A 233 0.13 -7.68 29.62
CA GLU A 233 1.45 -7.05 29.35
C GLU A 233 2.06 -7.58 28.04
N GLU A 234 1.76 -8.83 27.71
CA GLU A 234 2.16 -9.55 26.49
C GLU A 234 1.64 -8.87 25.20
N LEU A 235 0.60 -8.03 25.30
CA LEU A 235 0.13 -7.21 24.17
C LEU A 235 1.27 -6.36 23.60
N GLY A 236 2.22 -5.93 24.44
CA GLY A 236 3.40 -5.16 24.05
C GLY A 236 4.36 -5.87 23.08
N ALA A 237 4.23 -7.18 22.89
CA ALA A 237 5.06 -7.97 21.97
C ALA A 237 4.66 -7.81 20.49
N LEU A 238 3.47 -7.25 20.20
CA LEU A 238 2.94 -7.09 18.85
C LEU A 238 3.64 -5.96 18.07
N SER A 239 4.86 -6.22 17.62
CA SER A 239 5.74 -5.23 16.98
C SER A 239 5.20 -4.64 15.67
N CYS A 240 4.36 -5.37 14.93
CA CYS A 240 3.77 -4.90 13.67
C CYS A 240 2.46 -4.12 13.86
N LEU A 241 1.93 -4.03 15.08
CA LEU A 241 0.61 -3.45 15.32
C LEU A 241 0.62 -1.94 15.07
N GLY A 242 -0.19 -1.51 14.11
CA GLY A 242 -0.33 -0.10 13.73
C GLY A 242 -1.64 0.52 14.23
N THR A 243 -2.72 -0.25 14.27
CA THR A 243 -4.04 0.24 14.69
C THR A 243 -4.60 -0.64 15.79
N LEU A 244 -4.92 -0.02 16.93
CA LEU A 244 -5.56 -0.66 18.06
C LEU A 244 -6.82 0.12 18.47
N ASP A 245 -7.99 -0.48 18.26
CA ASP A 245 -9.28 0.07 18.69
C ASP A 245 -9.78 -0.67 19.94
N LEU A 246 -9.81 0.04 21.06
CA LEU A 246 -10.30 -0.42 22.36
C LEU A 246 -11.46 0.46 22.87
N ARG A 247 -12.12 1.21 21.98
CA ARG A 247 -13.20 2.13 22.37
C ARG A 247 -14.34 1.41 23.07
N SER A 248 -15.08 2.09 23.94
CA SER A 248 -16.28 1.55 24.58
C SER A 248 -16.02 0.20 25.28
N ASN A 249 -15.02 0.17 26.15
CA ASN A 249 -14.71 -0.97 27.04
C ASN A 249 -14.76 -0.49 28.50
N GLN A 250 -14.28 -1.32 29.44
CA GLN A 250 -14.28 -1.03 30.88
C GLN A 250 -12.85 -0.88 31.43
N LEU A 251 -11.89 -0.48 30.59
CA LEU A 251 -10.47 -0.39 30.96
C LEU A 251 -10.27 0.68 32.04
N LYS A 252 -9.60 0.29 33.14
CA LYS A 252 -9.25 1.21 34.24
C LYS A 252 -7.88 1.86 34.07
N GLU A 253 -6.99 1.15 33.39
CA GLU A 253 -5.62 1.57 33.09
C GLU A 253 -5.17 1.02 31.73
N PHE A 254 -4.09 1.59 31.21
CA PHE A 254 -3.37 1.07 30.06
C PHE A 254 -2.02 0.56 30.57
N PRO A 255 -1.64 -0.72 30.33
CA PRO A 255 -0.45 -1.30 30.92
C PRO A 255 0.83 -0.70 30.33
N VAL A 256 1.88 -0.63 31.14
CA VAL A 256 3.16 -0.02 30.74
C VAL A 256 3.84 -0.83 29.65
N GLY A 257 3.76 -2.17 29.66
CA GLY A 257 4.33 -3.02 28.61
C GLY A 257 3.68 -2.81 27.24
N ALA A 258 2.39 -2.46 27.18
CA ALA A 258 1.74 -2.09 25.92
C ALA A 258 2.25 -0.76 25.34
N CYS A 259 2.97 0.05 26.12
CA CYS A 259 3.62 1.27 25.60
C CYS A 259 4.83 0.97 24.69
N LYS A 260 5.28 -0.28 24.60
CA LYS A 260 6.32 -0.73 23.64
C LYS A 260 5.82 -0.83 22.20
N LEU A 261 4.51 -0.85 22.02
CA LEU A 261 3.86 -0.96 20.70
C LEU A 261 4.22 0.23 19.80
N GLN A 262 4.32 -0.04 18.49
CA GLN A 262 4.61 0.96 17.47
C GLN A 262 3.33 1.44 16.76
N LEU A 263 2.29 1.76 17.53
CA LEU A 263 0.97 2.15 17.01
C LEU A 263 1.01 3.47 16.24
N CYS A 264 0.26 3.55 15.14
CA CYS A 264 -0.12 4.80 14.47
C CYS A 264 -1.43 5.36 15.04
N MET A 265 -2.39 4.49 15.36
CA MET A 265 -3.69 4.86 15.93
C MET A 265 -4.00 4.00 17.17
N LEU A 266 -4.39 4.68 18.24
CA LEU A 266 -4.89 4.08 19.48
C LEU A 266 -6.21 4.76 19.88
N ASP A 267 -7.30 4.00 19.88
CA ASP A 267 -8.60 4.47 20.37
C ASP A 267 -8.88 3.86 21.75
N LEU A 268 -8.86 4.70 22.78
CA LEU A 268 -9.21 4.36 24.16
C LEU A 268 -10.48 5.09 24.62
N SER A 269 -11.26 5.66 23.69
CA SER A 269 -12.45 6.43 24.04
C SER A 269 -13.51 5.59 24.77
N ASN A 270 -14.34 6.24 25.58
CA ASN A 270 -15.43 5.61 26.35
C ASN A 270 -14.96 4.42 27.18
N ASN A 271 -13.92 4.61 27.98
CA ASN A 271 -13.43 3.64 28.96
C ASN A 271 -13.55 4.22 30.38
N SER A 272 -13.00 3.52 31.38
CA SER A 272 -12.96 3.96 32.78
C SER A 272 -11.57 4.43 33.21
N LEU A 273 -10.76 4.96 32.28
CA LEU A 273 -9.39 5.37 32.55
C LEU A 273 -9.35 6.57 33.49
N SER A 274 -8.71 6.41 34.65
CA SER A 274 -8.53 7.48 35.64
C SER A 274 -7.26 8.30 35.41
N SER A 275 -6.25 7.68 34.81
CA SER A 275 -4.96 8.27 34.45
C SER A 275 -4.36 7.53 33.25
N LEU A 276 -3.24 8.04 32.74
CA LEU A 276 -2.47 7.40 31.67
C LEU A 276 -1.01 7.25 32.13
N PRO A 277 -0.35 6.13 31.83
CA PRO A 277 1.08 5.99 32.06
C PRO A 277 1.87 7.03 31.25
N PRO A 278 2.84 7.76 31.86
CA PRO A 278 3.69 8.71 31.14
C PRO A 278 4.44 8.08 29.95
N GLU A 279 4.68 6.77 29.99
CA GLU A 279 5.34 5.95 28.98
C GLU A 279 4.60 5.96 27.63
N ILE A 280 3.30 6.24 27.58
CA ILE A 280 2.58 6.50 26.31
C ILE A 280 3.26 7.65 25.54
N GLY A 281 3.85 8.62 26.24
CA GLY A 281 4.64 9.70 25.64
C GLY A 281 5.88 9.23 24.87
N THR A 282 6.32 7.98 25.05
CA THR A 282 7.43 7.35 24.30
C THR A 282 6.98 6.67 23.00
N MET A 283 5.67 6.51 22.78
CA MET A 283 5.09 5.94 21.56
C MET A 283 5.17 6.94 20.40
N THR A 284 6.37 7.10 19.82
CA THR A 284 6.67 8.15 18.83
C THR A 284 5.96 7.97 17.48
N THR A 285 5.53 6.74 17.18
CA THR A 285 4.74 6.40 15.99
C THR A 285 3.29 6.86 16.09
N LEU A 286 2.78 7.09 17.30
CA LEU A 286 1.37 7.38 17.55
C LEU A 286 0.96 8.74 16.99
N ARG A 287 0.14 8.72 15.94
CA ARG A 287 -0.41 9.90 15.25
C ARG A 287 -1.75 10.31 15.83
N LYS A 288 -2.55 9.33 16.24
CA LYS A 288 -3.93 9.53 16.68
C LYS A 288 -4.19 8.76 17.98
N LEU A 289 -4.38 9.49 19.07
CA LEU A 289 -4.78 8.98 20.37
C LEU A 289 -6.14 9.57 20.74
N LEU A 290 -7.16 8.71 20.87
CA LEU A 290 -8.51 9.11 21.24
C LEU A 290 -8.79 8.69 22.69
N LEU A 291 -9.22 9.64 23.53
CA LEU A 291 -9.41 9.44 24.97
C LEU A 291 -10.75 9.98 25.49
N ASN A 292 -11.59 10.51 24.60
CA ASN A 292 -12.87 11.11 24.96
C ASN A 292 -13.74 10.11 25.74
N GLY A 293 -14.55 10.59 26.68
CA GLY A 293 -15.45 9.73 27.47
C GLY A 293 -14.76 8.92 28.57
N ASN A 294 -13.54 9.28 28.97
CA ASN A 294 -12.86 8.72 30.15
C ASN A 294 -12.86 9.70 31.34
N PRO A 295 -12.93 9.22 32.59
CA PRO A 295 -12.85 10.04 33.79
C PRO A 295 -11.39 10.46 34.15
N LEU A 296 -10.66 11.04 33.20
CA LEU A 296 -9.27 11.48 33.37
C LEU A 296 -9.18 12.71 34.28
N ARG A 297 -8.94 12.51 35.58
CA ARG A 297 -8.90 13.61 36.58
C ARG A 297 -7.56 14.35 36.60
N THR A 298 -6.48 13.70 36.17
CA THR A 298 -5.10 14.22 36.29
C THR A 298 -4.66 15.04 35.08
N ILE A 299 -5.38 14.97 33.96
CA ILE A 299 -5.03 15.62 32.69
C ILE A 299 -6.12 16.63 32.35
N ARG A 300 -5.73 17.87 32.03
CA ARG A 300 -6.69 18.91 31.63
C ARG A 300 -7.47 18.48 30.39
N SER A 301 -8.77 18.75 30.37
CA SER A 301 -9.67 18.35 29.27
C SER A 301 -9.22 18.86 27.89
N SER A 302 -8.62 20.05 27.82
CA SER A 302 -8.07 20.64 26.59
C SER A 302 -6.89 19.88 26.00
N LEU A 303 -6.11 19.15 26.83
CA LEU A 303 -5.05 18.26 26.36
C LEU A 303 -5.61 16.90 25.90
N VAL A 304 -6.68 16.43 26.55
CA VAL A 304 -7.35 15.16 26.22
C VAL A 304 -8.06 15.25 24.87
N SER A 305 -8.73 16.36 24.59
CA SER A 305 -9.43 16.60 23.31
C SER A 305 -8.57 17.30 22.25
N GLY A 306 -7.36 17.71 22.62
CA GLY A 306 -6.42 18.43 21.75
C GLY A 306 -5.63 17.53 20.80
N PRO A 307 -4.71 18.11 20.01
CA PRO A 307 -3.83 17.35 19.13
C PRO A 307 -2.96 16.35 19.90
N THR A 308 -2.98 15.09 19.46
CA THR A 308 -2.21 13.98 20.06
C THR A 308 -0.75 14.33 20.37
N PRO A 309 0.02 15.01 19.49
CA PRO A 309 1.42 15.33 19.79
C PRO A 309 1.63 16.19 21.05
N ILE A 310 0.70 17.09 21.36
CA ILE A 310 0.78 17.95 22.55
C ILE A 310 0.60 17.12 23.81
N LEU A 311 -0.37 16.21 23.81
CA LEU A 311 -0.62 15.29 24.91
C LEU A 311 0.58 14.35 25.14
N LEU A 312 1.15 13.80 24.06
CA LEU A 312 2.34 12.95 24.16
C LEU A 312 3.56 13.71 24.71
N LYS A 313 3.73 14.98 24.32
CA LYS A 313 4.78 15.85 24.88
C LYS A 313 4.57 16.11 26.37
N TYR A 314 3.32 16.37 26.79
CA TYR A 314 2.97 16.52 28.19
C TYR A 314 3.30 15.26 28.99
N LEU A 315 2.87 14.08 28.52
CA LEU A 315 3.17 12.80 29.17
C LEU A 315 4.69 12.55 29.24
N ARG A 316 5.43 12.87 28.18
CA ARG A 316 6.90 12.74 28.16
C ARG A 316 7.59 13.70 29.14
N SER A 317 7.09 14.92 29.31
CA SER A 317 7.65 15.86 30.29
C SER A 317 7.52 15.37 31.74
N ARG A 318 6.57 14.48 32.01
CA ARG A 318 6.39 13.83 33.31
C ARG A 318 7.39 12.69 33.54
N LEU A 319 8.01 12.16 32.48
CA LEU A 319 9.15 11.26 32.56
C LEU A 319 10.46 12.02 32.84
N SER A 320 10.59 13.27 32.37
CA SER A 320 11.79 14.09 32.59
C SER A 320 11.74 14.93 33.86
N SER A 321 10.58 15.13 34.50
CA SER A 321 10.51 15.84 35.80
C SER A 321 11.20 15.09 36.95
N THR A 322 11.70 13.88 36.71
CA THR A 322 12.63 13.18 37.61
C THR A 322 14.10 13.54 37.36
N GLU A 323 14.45 14.20 36.26
CA GLU A 323 15.83 14.59 35.91
C GLU A 323 15.87 16.00 35.28
N GLU A 324 16.26 16.96 36.13
CA GLU A 324 16.91 18.23 35.79
C GLU A 324 16.08 19.45 35.32
N ALA A 325 16.07 20.43 36.23
CA ALA A 325 15.89 21.83 35.96
C ALA A 325 17.23 22.46 35.51
N SER A 326 17.26 23.13 34.36
CA SER A 326 18.03 24.37 34.09
C SER A 326 18.00 24.67 32.58
N GLY A 327 17.83 25.94 32.23
CA GLY A 327 17.39 26.36 30.90
C GLY A 327 18.48 26.68 29.89
N SER A 328 18.05 26.93 28.65
CA SER A 328 18.44 28.13 27.92
C SER A 328 17.37 28.43 26.85
N SER A 329 17.07 29.72 26.66
CA SER A 329 16.10 30.22 25.70
C SER A 329 16.74 30.33 24.32
N ILE A 330 16.57 29.30 23.49
CA ILE A 330 16.82 29.33 22.04
C ILE A 330 15.59 28.76 21.35
N ASN A 331 15.15 29.42 20.28
CA ASN A 331 13.85 29.23 19.60
C ASN A 331 13.51 27.73 19.39
N PRO A 332 12.68 27.10 20.25
CA PRO A 332 12.68 25.65 20.43
C PRO A 332 11.88 24.88 19.37
N MET A 333 11.20 25.57 18.44
CA MET A 333 10.42 24.92 17.38
C MET A 333 11.28 24.34 16.25
N LYS A 334 12.48 24.86 16.01
CA LYS A 334 13.36 24.36 14.93
C LYS A 334 14.27 23.23 15.42
N ASP A 335 14.86 23.38 16.60
CA ASP A 335 15.75 22.34 17.16
C ASP A 335 14.99 21.08 17.60
N ASP A 336 13.73 21.16 18.05
CA ASP A 336 12.93 19.97 18.43
C ASP A 336 12.55 19.12 17.19
N VAL A 337 12.32 19.76 16.04
CA VAL A 337 12.06 19.06 14.76
C VAL A 337 13.34 18.47 14.19
N ILE A 338 14.45 19.20 14.29
CA ILE A 338 15.77 18.75 13.88
C ILE A 338 16.21 17.56 14.73
N SER A 339 16.11 17.65 16.06
CA SER A 339 16.43 16.56 17.00
C SER A 339 15.55 15.31 16.76
N LYS A 340 14.28 15.51 16.40
CA LYS A 340 13.35 14.43 16.06
C LYS A 340 13.72 13.75 14.73
N ALA A 341 14.13 14.50 13.72
CA ALA A 341 14.61 13.96 12.46
C ALA A 341 15.97 13.25 12.61
N THR A 342 16.90 13.80 13.42
CA THR A 342 18.18 13.14 13.74
C THR A 342 17.95 11.82 14.50
N ARG A 343 16.97 11.77 15.42
CA ARG A 343 16.62 10.52 16.13
C ARG A 343 15.89 9.50 15.26
N LEU A 344 15.09 9.93 14.29
CA LEU A 344 14.46 9.04 13.31
C LEU A 344 15.49 8.48 12.31
N SER A 345 16.51 9.26 11.97
CA SER A 345 17.63 8.84 11.12
C SER A 345 18.42 7.66 11.70
N LEU A 346 18.56 7.59 13.03
CA LEU A 346 19.23 6.50 13.74
C LEU A 346 18.53 5.14 13.57
N SER A 347 17.22 5.11 13.31
CA SER A 347 16.46 3.85 13.18
C SER A 347 16.17 3.47 11.72
N SER A 348 15.99 4.45 10.83
CA SER A 348 15.62 4.20 9.42
C SER A 348 16.80 4.26 8.43
N LYS A 349 17.98 4.71 8.87
CA LYS A 349 19.08 5.15 7.99
C LYS A 349 18.65 6.27 7.02
N GLU A 350 17.52 6.92 7.26
CA GLU A 350 17.02 8.03 6.46
C GLU A 350 16.81 9.28 7.31
N LEU A 351 17.48 10.38 6.96
CA LEU A 351 17.31 11.70 7.54
C LEU A 351 16.44 12.57 6.64
N SER A 352 15.21 12.90 7.07
CA SER A 352 14.34 13.82 6.32
C SER A 352 14.05 15.09 7.12
N LEU A 353 14.43 16.23 6.56
CA LEU A 353 14.24 17.60 7.05
C LEU A 353 13.53 18.48 6.00
N SER A 354 12.71 17.86 5.14
CA SER A 354 12.03 18.57 4.05
C SER A 354 10.99 19.58 4.55
N GLY A 355 10.92 20.77 3.93
CA GLY A 355 9.82 21.72 4.14
C GLY A 355 9.84 22.49 5.46
N LEU A 356 10.98 22.54 6.15
CA LEU A 356 11.12 23.13 7.49
C LEU A 356 11.53 24.62 7.49
N GLY A 357 11.75 25.20 6.32
CA GLY A 357 12.21 26.60 6.19
C GLY A 357 13.62 26.81 6.78
N LEU A 358 14.49 25.81 6.64
CA LEU A 358 15.89 25.88 7.09
C LEU A 358 16.70 26.81 6.18
N THR A 359 17.52 27.68 6.76
CA THR A 359 18.51 28.49 6.03
C THR A 359 19.90 27.83 6.00
N SER A 360 20.17 26.99 7.00
CA SER A 360 21.35 26.14 7.13
C SER A 360 20.97 24.89 7.92
N VAL A 361 21.75 23.81 7.78
CA VAL A 361 21.56 22.59 8.57
C VAL A 361 22.56 22.62 9.74
N PRO A 362 22.11 22.56 11.00
CA PRO A 362 23.01 22.57 12.16
C PRO A 362 23.96 21.36 12.15
N SER A 363 25.19 21.54 12.64
CA SER A 363 26.20 20.47 12.69
C SER A 363 25.79 19.28 13.56
N ILE A 364 24.94 19.52 14.57
CA ILE A 364 24.43 18.49 15.50
C ILE A 364 23.56 17.42 14.84
N VAL A 365 23.10 17.64 13.61
CA VAL A 365 22.31 16.67 12.83
C VAL A 365 23.18 15.53 12.29
N TRP A 366 24.49 15.75 12.17
CA TRP A 366 25.40 14.86 11.45
C TRP A 366 26.11 13.83 12.35
N GLY A 367 25.52 13.50 13.50
CA GLY A 367 26.15 12.61 14.50
C GLY A 367 26.12 11.11 14.20
N THR A 368 25.84 10.69 12.96
CA THR A 368 25.61 9.27 12.64
C THR A 368 26.21 8.88 11.28
N ASP A 369 27.15 7.93 11.27
CA ASP A 369 27.85 7.49 10.04
C ASP A 369 27.05 6.49 9.18
N GLU A 370 25.86 6.09 9.65
CA GLU A 370 25.04 5.03 9.03
C GLU A 370 23.92 5.54 8.10
N VAL A 371 23.79 6.86 7.89
CA VAL A 371 22.71 7.42 7.07
C VAL A 371 22.91 7.08 5.60
N VAL A 372 21.89 6.45 5.00
CA VAL A 372 21.83 6.01 3.61
C VAL A 372 21.04 6.99 2.74
N LYS A 373 20.10 7.74 3.30
CA LYS A 373 19.31 8.74 2.57
C LYS A 373 19.11 10.03 3.34
N VAL A 374 19.32 11.16 2.69
CA VAL A 374 19.17 12.50 3.25
C VAL A 374 18.23 13.31 2.35
N ASP A 375 17.15 13.84 2.93
CA ASP A 375 16.19 14.72 2.26
C ASP A 375 16.11 16.08 2.95
N LEU A 376 16.69 17.10 2.31
CA LEU A 376 16.68 18.50 2.75
C LEU A 376 15.83 19.38 1.82
N SER A 377 14.92 18.80 1.05
CA SER A 377 14.15 19.53 0.04
C SER A 377 13.22 20.61 0.61
N ARG A 378 12.80 21.56 -0.23
CA ARG A 378 11.82 22.62 0.11
C ARG A 378 12.24 23.47 1.31
N ASN A 379 13.52 23.80 1.39
CA ASN A 379 14.08 24.69 2.41
C ASN A 379 14.62 25.98 1.76
N SER A 380 15.40 26.77 2.49
CA SER A 380 16.06 27.98 2.02
C SER A 380 17.59 27.88 2.18
N ILE A 381 18.14 26.67 2.01
CA ILE A 381 19.57 26.38 2.19
C ILE A 381 20.36 26.94 1.01
N SER A 382 21.40 27.74 1.29
CA SER A 382 22.32 28.27 0.28
C SER A 382 23.60 27.44 0.13
N GLU A 383 24.08 26.87 1.23
CA GLU A 383 25.32 26.09 1.30
C GLU A 383 25.12 24.86 2.19
N LEU A 384 25.81 23.77 1.85
CA LEU A 384 25.82 22.55 2.65
C LEU A 384 26.93 22.61 3.70
N PRO A 385 26.69 22.12 4.92
CA PRO A 385 27.74 22.01 5.93
C PRO A 385 28.78 20.94 5.55
N ASN A 386 30.04 21.16 5.90
CA ASN A 386 31.14 20.23 5.57
C ASN A 386 30.95 18.86 6.24
N GLU A 387 30.20 18.81 7.33
CA GLU A 387 29.84 17.61 8.05
C GLU A 387 29.02 16.62 7.21
N VAL A 388 28.34 17.05 6.13
CA VAL A 388 27.71 16.11 5.18
C VAL A 388 28.74 15.14 4.59
N ALA A 389 29.99 15.58 4.44
CA ALA A 389 31.06 14.77 3.88
C ALA A 389 31.44 13.58 4.77
N THR A 390 31.04 13.56 6.06
CA THR A 390 31.32 12.43 6.96
C THR A 390 30.37 11.26 6.74
N CYS A 391 29.21 11.48 6.09
CA CYS A 391 28.22 10.45 5.80
C CYS A 391 28.65 9.51 4.65
N SER A 392 29.71 8.72 4.84
CA SER A 392 30.28 7.82 3.83
C SER A 392 29.31 6.70 3.34
N SER A 393 28.28 6.38 4.12
CA SER A 393 27.23 5.41 3.78
C SER A 393 26.12 5.98 2.88
N LEU A 394 26.14 7.28 2.59
CA LEU A 394 25.05 7.97 1.90
C LEU A 394 24.90 7.51 0.44
N GLN A 395 23.68 7.10 0.09
CA GLN A 395 23.30 6.66 -1.26
C GLN A 395 22.35 7.64 -1.94
N VAL A 396 21.45 8.30 -1.18
CA VAL A 396 20.45 9.22 -1.75
C VAL A 396 20.53 10.58 -1.09
N LEU A 397 20.72 11.64 -1.88
CA LEU A 397 20.76 13.02 -1.40
C LEU A 397 19.76 13.88 -2.19
N ILE A 398 18.77 14.43 -1.48
CA ILE A 398 17.69 15.25 -2.04
C ILE A 398 17.82 16.68 -1.52
N LEU A 399 18.09 17.62 -2.42
CA LEU A 399 18.31 19.05 -2.17
C LEU A 399 17.33 19.93 -2.97
N SER A 400 16.28 19.31 -3.52
CA SER A 400 15.28 19.93 -4.37
C SER A 400 14.63 21.17 -3.74
N GLY A 401 14.50 22.27 -4.49
CA GLY A 401 13.78 23.47 -4.03
C GLY A 401 14.48 24.20 -2.87
N ASN A 402 15.77 24.50 -3.04
CA ASN A 402 16.59 25.29 -2.12
C ASN A 402 17.16 26.53 -2.82
N ARG A 403 18.16 27.19 -2.20
CA ARG A 403 18.83 28.39 -2.72
C ARG A 403 20.31 28.14 -3.03
N ILE A 404 20.67 26.91 -3.40
CA ILE A 404 22.06 26.53 -3.70
C ILE A 404 22.48 27.19 -5.02
N THR A 405 23.61 27.90 -5.00
CA THR A 405 24.13 28.66 -6.16
C THR A 405 25.42 28.09 -6.73
N GLN A 406 26.25 27.46 -5.90
CA GLN A 406 27.54 26.88 -6.27
C GLN A 406 27.50 25.35 -6.14
N TRP A 407 28.30 24.66 -6.96
CA TRP A 407 28.41 23.20 -6.91
C TRP A 407 29.17 22.78 -5.64
N PRO A 408 28.59 21.92 -4.77
CA PRO A 408 29.24 21.48 -3.53
C PRO A 408 30.27 20.37 -3.78
N GLY A 409 31.29 20.67 -4.59
CA GLY A 409 32.23 19.69 -5.11
C GLY A 409 33.08 18.98 -4.03
N GLU A 410 33.56 19.73 -3.04
CA GLU A 410 34.36 19.16 -1.95
C GLU A 410 33.57 18.12 -1.14
N ILE A 411 32.32 18.44 -0.80
CA ILE A 411 31.43 17.54 -0.04
C ILE A 411 31.07 16.32 -0.88
N LEU A 412 30.62 16.53 -2.13
CA LEU A 412 30.23 15.44 -3.02
C LEU A 412 31.40 14.51 -3.37
N SER A 413 32.64 15.01 -3.33
CA SER A 413 33.83 14.18 -3.59
C SER A 413 34.07 13.08 -2.54
N SER A 414 33.57 13.29 -1.32
CA SER A 414 33.65 12.33 -0.22
C SER A 414 32.52 11.29 -0.23
N LEU A 415 31.47 11.49 -1.03
CA LEU A 415 30.25 10.66 -1.06
C LEU A 415 30.30 9.61 -2.19
N TYR A 416 31.29 8.72 -2.15
CA TYR A 416 31.56 7.72 -3.20
C TYR A 416 30.47 6.64 -3.37
N ASN A 417 29.53 6.52 -2.43
CA ASN A 417 28.42 5.56 -2.48
C ASN A 417 27.11 6.15 -3.05
N LEU A 418 27.11 7.43 -3.44
CA LEU A 418 25.91 8.11 -3.88
C LEU A 418 25.38 7.51 -5.19
N SER A 419 24.14 7.02 -5.16
CA SER A 419 23.40 6.48 -6.30
C SER A 419 22.33 7.43 -6.82
N SER A 420 21.83 8.35 -5.99
CA SER A 420 20.79 9.31 -6.38
C SER A 420 21.07 10.71 -5.84
N LEU A 421 21.09 11.70 -6.74
CA LEU A 421 21.29 13.11 -6.41
C LEU A 421 20.19 13.97 -7.06
N LYS A 422 19.42 14.67 -6.24
CA LYS A 422 18.38 15.61 -6.70
C LYS A 422 18.71 17.03 -6.29
N LEU A 423 18.91 17.90 -7.26
CA LEU A 423 19.30 19.31 -7.13
C LEU A 423 18.32 20.23 -7.88
N ASP A 424 17.14 19.74 -8.22
CA ASP A 424 16.15 20.50 -8.98
C ASP A 424 15.66 21.74 -8.23
N ASN A 425 15.19 22.73 -8.99
CA ASN A 425 14.65 23.99 -8.48
C ASN A 425 15.60 24.70 -7.49
N ASN A 426 16.90 24.72 -7.81
CA ASN A 426 17.91 25.55 -7.17
C ASN A 426 18.33 26.69 -8.12
N SER A 427 19.37 27.44 -7.76
CA SER A 427 19.94 28.52 -8.57
C SER A 427 21.38 28.23 -8.97
N LEU A 428 21.69 26.96 -9.29
CA LEU A 428 23.04 26.49 -9.56
C LEU A 428 23.62 27.14 -10.82
N THR A 429 24.78 27.77 -10.68
CA THR A 429 25.41 28.57 -11.74
C THR A 429 26.25 27.75 -12.71
N GLU A 430 27.13 26.89 -12.20
CA GLU A 430 27.98 26.00 -13.00
C GLU A 430 28.26 24.67 -12.27
N ILE A 431 28.64 23.64 -13.04
CA ILE A 431 29.25 22.42 -12.52
C ILE A 431 30.71 22.41 -13.00
N PRO A 432 31.70 22.43 -12.10
CA PRO A 432 33.10 22.48 -12.49
C PRO A 432 33.49 21.23 -13.30
N PRO A 433 34.42 21.34 -14.26
CA PRO A 433 34.90 20.21 -15.05
C PRO A 433 35.54 19.16 -14.13
N GLY A 434 34.92 17.97 -14.06
CA GLY A 434 35.31 16.90 -13.14
C GLY A 434 34.54 16.87 -11.81
N GLY A 435 33.63 17.81 -11.56
CA GLY A 435 32.79 17.84 -10.34
C GLY A 435 31.90 16.61 -10.15
N LEU A 436 31.60 15.89 -11.23
CA LEU A 436 30.86 14.62 -11.22
C LEU A 436 31.76 13.38 -11.22
N LYS A 437 33.09 13.53 -11.38
CA LYS A 437 34.03 12.40 -11.51
C LYS A 437 34.03 11.47 -10.29
N ALA A 438 33.83 12.03 -9.10
CA ALA A 438 33.81 11.27 -7.85
C ALA A 438 32.53 10.41 -7.70
N LEU A 439 31.44 10.78 -8.37
CA LEU A 439 30.11 10.15 -8.23
C LEU A 439 29.94 8.95 -9.18
N SER A 440 30.94 8.08 -9.25
CA SER A 440 31.00 6.97 -10.22
C SER A 440 29.86 5.93 -10.13
N LYS A 441 29.15 5.87 -8.99
CA LYS A 441 28.01 4.97 -8.74
C LYS A 441 26.64 5.64 -8.99
N LEU A 442 26.61 6.88 -9.46
CA LEU A 442 25.37 7.63 -9.60
C LEU A 442 24.49 7.02 -10.70
N GLU A 443 23.27 6.66 -10.32
CA GLU A 443 22.24 6.10 -11.22
C GLU A 443 21.18 7.14 -11.58
N LEU A 444 20.87 8.08 -10.68
CA LEU A 444 19.86 9.13 -10.88
C LEU A 444 20.44 10.52 -10.61
N LEU A 445 20.30 11.43 -11.57
CA LEU A 445 20.66 12.83 -11.46
C LEU A 445 19.50 13.73 -11.91
N ASP A 446 19.01 14.58 -11.01
CA ASP A 446 18.01 15.62 -11.35
C ASP A 446 18.59 17.03 -11.14
N LEU A 447 18.66 17.79 -12.23
CA LEU A 447 19.17 19.17 -12.26
C LEU A 447 18.11 20.16 -12.72
N SER A 448 16.85 19.74 -12.83
CA SER A 448 15.77 20.51 -13.43
C SER A 448 15.60 21.90 -12.79
N GLY A 449 15.31 22.95 -13.56
CA GLY A 449 14.99 24.28 -13.04
C GLY A 449 16.17 25.15 -12.57
N ASN A 450 17.42 24.67 -12.61
CA ASN A 450 18.62 25.50 -12.43
C ASN A 450 18.88 26.39 -13.67
N SER A 451 18.12 27.47 -13.79
CA SER A 451 17.99 28.24 -15.03
C SER A 451 19.18 29.14 -15.44
N SER A 452 20.25 29.17 -14.64
CA SER A 452 21.55 29.73 -15.01
C SER A 452 22.26 28.75 -15.93
N SER A 453 23.00 29.26 -16.92
CA SER A 453 23.62 28.51 -18.03
C SER A 453 24.56 27.38 -17.57
N LEU A 454 23.98 26.26 -17.12
CA LEU A 454 24.71 25.10 -16.67
C LEU A 454 25.33 24.44 -17.92
N LEU A 455 26.61 24.72 -18.15
CA LEU A 455 27.41 23.97 -19.11
C LEU A 455 27.62 22.57 -18.54
N VAL A 456 26.67 21.67 -18.79
CA VAL A 456 26.77 20.25 -18.40
C VAL A 456 27.77 19.48 -19.28
N SER A 457 28.41 20.16 -20.24
CA SER A 457 29.04 19.63 -21.45
C SER A 457 30.46 19.07 -21.28
N SER A 458 30.88 18.74 -20.06
CA SER A 458 32.14 18.02 -19.86
C SER A 458 32.15 17.09 -18.66
N ALA A 459 31.08 17.11 -17.85
CA ALA A 459 31.04 16.37 -16.58
C ALA A 459 30.18 15.10 -16.67
N LEU A 460 29.17 15.06 -17.54
CA LEU A 460 28.24 13.92 -17.65
C LEU A 460 28.85 12.62 -18.18
N PRO A 461 29.73 12.61 -19.20
CA PRO A 461 30.30 11.36 -19.73
C PRO A 461 31.11 10.58 -18.68
N LEU A 462 31.46 11.22 -17.57
CA LEU A 462 32.17 10.62 -16.43
C LEU A 462 31.27 9.77 -15.52
N LEU A 463 29.97 9.64 -15.83
CA LEU A 463 28.97 8.88 -15.07
C LEU A 463 28.53 7.61 -15.84
N PRO A 464 29.32 6.53 -15.86
CA PRO A 464 29.03 5.36 -16.69
C PRO A 464 27.78 4.57 -16.25
N GLN A 465 27.34 4.73 -15.00
CA GLN A 465 26.21 4.01 -14.42
C GLN A 465 24.88 4.78 -14.45
N LEU A 466 24.84 5.98 -15.05
CA LEU A 466 23.66 6.83 -15.02
C LEU A 466 22.50 6.20 -15.81
N LYS A 467 21.37 5.98 -15.14
CA LYS A 467 20.14 5.40 -15.69
C LYS A 467 19.06 6.45 -15.88
N GLU A 468 19.00 7.47 -15.03
CA GLU A 468 17.97 8.50 -15.07
C GLU A 468 18.58 9.90 -15.02
N LEU A 469 18.21 10.73 -15.99
CA LEU A 469 18.67 12.11 -16.11
C LEU A 469 17.50 13.05 -16.37
N TYR A 470 17.32 14.01 -15.46
CA TYR A 470 16.26 15.01 -15.53
C TYR A 470 16.86 16.42 -15.69
N LEU A 471 16.47 17.08 -16.78
CA LEU A 471 16.99 18.37 -17.24
C LEU A 471 15.83 19.29 -17.68
N ARG A 472 14.72 19.27 -16.94
CA ARG A 472 13.54 20.07 -17.25
C ARG A 472 13.76 21.55 -16.92
N LYS A 473 13.21 22.49 -17.69
CA LYS A 473 13.33 23.95 -17.41
C LYS A 473 14.79 24.46 -17.32
N MET A 474 15.68 23.92 -18.15
CA MET A 474 17.10 24.30 -18.17
C MET A 474 17.44 25.40 -19.19
N LYS A 475 16.46 25.85 -19.99
CA LYS A 475 16.67 26.78 -21.12
C LYS A 475 17.65 26.24 -22.18
N LEU A 476 17.76 24.92 -22.32
CA LEU A 476 18.63 24.30 -23.34
C LEU A 476 18.09 24.58 -24.74
N SER A 477 18.95 25.06 -25.64
CA SER A 477 18.59 25.28 -27.05
C SER A 477 18.87 24.06 -27.95
N HIS A 478 19.83 23.22 -27.53
CA HIS A 478 20.22 21.99 -28.21
C HIS A 478 20.53 20.91 -27.17
N ILE A 479 20.44 19.63 -27.57
CA ILE A 479 20.84 18.50 -26.72
C ILE A 479 22.37 18.39 -26.77
N PRO A 480 23.09 18.52 -25.64
CA PRO A 480 24.54 18.34 -25.62
C PRO A 480 24.96 16.94 -26.08
N SER A 481 25.97 16.86 -26.95
CA SER A 481 26.49 15.59 -27.48
C SER A 481 26.95 14.62 -26.39
N ASP A 482 27.39 15.16 -25.25
CA ASP A 482 27.83 14.38 -24.10
C ASP A 482 26.73 13.50 -23.51
N ILE A 483 25.47 13.95 -23.51
CA ILE A 483 24.33 13.15 -23.06
C ILE A 483 24.16 11.93 -23.95
N LEU A 484 24.40 12.08 -25.25
CA LEU A 484 24.24 11.03 -26.27
C LEU A 484 25.29 9.92 -26.13
N SER A 485 26.34 10.14 -25.34
CA SER A 485 27.34 9.12 -25.01
C SER A 485 26.90 8.16 -23.89
N LEU A 486 25.82 8.47 -23.15
CA LEU A 486 25.36 7.71 -21.98
C LEU A 486 24.51 6.49 -22.36
N ARG A 487 25.16 5.42 -22.84
CA ARG A 487 24.47 4.22 -23.36
C ARG A 487 23.65 3.43 -22.33
N SER A 488 23.89 3.65 -21.04
CA SER A 488 23.18 3.02 -19.91
C SER A 488 21.89 3.76 -19.51
N LEU A 489 21.63 4.92 -20.12
CA LEU A 489 20.49 5.76 -19.78
C LEU A 489 19.16 5.10 -20.17
N ARG A 490 18.21 5.09 -19.24
CA ARG A 490 16.85 4.53 -19.37
C ARG A 490 15.80 5.64 -19.41
N VAL A 491 15.97 6.70 -18.63
CA VAL A 491 15.03 7.84 -18.58
C VAL A 491 15.79 9.12 -18.88
N LEU A 492 15.31 9.87 -19.87
CA LEU A 492 15.80 11.20 -20.21
C LEU A 492 14.65 12.19 -20.28
N ASP A 493 14.62 13.13 -19.34
CA ASP A 493 13.64 14.22 -19.34
C ASP A 493 14.29 15.55 -19.74
N LEU A 494 13.91 16.04 -20.92
CA LEU A 494 14.33 17.31 -21.50
C LEU A 494 13.14 18.24 -21.72
N SER A 495 12.02 18.01 -21.02
CA SER A 495 10.80 18.81 -21.18
C SER A 495 11.01 20.28 -20.76
N GLN A 496 10.16 21.18 -21.28
CA GLN A 496 10.17 22.61 -20.92
C GLN A 496 11.54 23.28 -21.15
N ASN A 497 12.17 22.99 -22.27
CA ASN A 497 13.39 23.64 -22.73
C ASN A 497 13.12 24.46 -23.99
N LEU A 498 14.17 24.90 -24.66
CA LEU A 498 14.13 25.68 -25.91
C LEU A 498 14.68 24.86 -27.09
N LEU A 499 14.56 23.53 -27.03
CA LEU A 499 15.14 22.64 -28.04
C LEU A 499 14.45 22.83 -29.39
N VAL A 500 15.23 23.01 -30.46
CA VAL A 500 14.71 23.21 -31.82
C VAL A 500 14.73 21.93 -32.66
N SER A 501 15.63 21.01 -32.34
CA SER A 501 15.79 19.73 -33.03
C SER A 501 16.32 18.65 -32.09
N VAL A 502 16.18 17.39 -32.51
CA VAL A 502 16.81 16.23 -31.88
C VAL A 502 17.89 15.72 -32.84
N PRO A 503 19.15 15.52 -32.38
CA PRO A 503 20.23 15.04 -33.23
C PRO A 503 20.08 13.55 -33.56
N GLU A 504 20.63 13.12 -34.69
CA GLU A 504 20.61 11.73 -35.17
C GLU A 504 21.31 10.76 -34.21
N ASP A 505 22.33 11.25 -33.48
CA ASP A 505 23.08 10.49 -32.48
C ASP A 505 22.24 10.04 -31.27
N ILE A 506 20.96 10.46 -31.16
CA ILE A 506 20.03 9.92 -30.17
C ILE A 506 19.88 8.39 -30.25
N ARG A 507 20.14 7.80 -31.43
CA ARG A 507 20.19 6.34 -31.63
C ARG A 507 21.21 5.63 -30.75
N ASN A 508 22.21 6.34 -30.24
CA ASN A 508 23.26 5.76 -29.41
C ASN A 508 22.77 5.40 -27.99
N LEU A 509 21.62 5.93 -27.57
CA LEU A 509 21.00 5.65 -26.26
C LEU A 509 20.22 4.33 -26.31
N THR A 510 20.91 3.23 -26.59
CA THR A 510 20.30 1.92 -26.86
C THR A 510 19.50 1.32 -25.69
N SER A 511 19.72 1.80 -24.46
CA SER A 511 19.00 1.35 -23.26
C SER A 511 17.80 2.23 -22.89
N LEU A 512 17.49 3.26 -23.69
CA LEU A 512 16.49 4.28 -23.36
C LEU A 512 15.07 3.70 -23.42
N GLN A 513 14.32 3.89 -22.33
CA GLN A 513 12.95 3.42 -22.13
C GLN A 513 11.96 4.57 -22.15
N GLU A 514 12.34 5.72 -21.61
CA GLU A 514 11.49 6.91 -21.52
C GLU A 514 12.25 8.16 -22.00
N LEU A 515 11.64 8.87 -22.95
CA LEU A 515 12.15 10.12 -23.50
C LEU A 515 11.05 11.20 -23.45
N HIS A 516 11.28 12.21 -22.62
CA HIS A 516 10.36 13.33 -22.46
C HIS A 516 10.92 14.58 -23.16
N LEU A 517 10.23 15.04 -24.20
CA LEU A 517 10.59 16.20 -25.00
C LEU A 517 9.46 17.24 -25.04
N SER A 518 8.43 17.09 -24.20
CA SER A 518 7.28 17.99 -24.17
C SER A 518 7.66 19.45 -23.91
N ASP A 519 6.85 20.39 -24.39
CA ASP A 519 7.02 21.83 -24.21
C ASP A 519 8.40 22.34 -24.68
N ASN A 520 8.77 22.02 -25.92
CA ASN A 520 9.97 22.52 -26.59
C ASN A 520 9.61 23.22 -27.92
N SER A 521 10.61 23.58 -28.73
CA SER A 521 10.44 24.19 -30.05
C SER A 521 10.79 23.24 -31.21
N ILE A 522 10.62 21.93 -31.01
CA ILE A 522 11.05 20.91 -31.98
C ILE A 522 10.11 20.88 -33.18
N ALA A 523 10.66 21.16 -34.37
CA ALA A 523 9.87 21.15 -35.62
C ALA A 523 9.91 19.80 -36.36
N VAL A 524 11.04 19.09 -36.26
CA VAL A 524 11.33 17.84 -36.99
C VAL A 524 12.03 16.85 -36.05
N LEU A 525 11.66 15.57 -36.15
CA LEU A 525 12.33 14.45 -35.49
C LEU A 525 13.16 13.66 -36.51
N PRO A 526 14.39 13.24 -36.15
CA PRO A 526 15.24 12.42 -37.02
C PRO A 526 14.68 10.99 -37.16
N PRO A 527 14.74 10.36 -38.35
CA PRO A 527 14.37 8.95 -38.54
C PRO A 527 15.09 7.99 -37.60
N GLU A 528 16.32 8.31 -37.22
CA GLU A 528 17.19 7.53 -36.33
C GLU A 528 16.59 7.31 -34.94
N LEU A 529 15.65 8.16 -34.51
CA LEU A 529 14.91 7.97 -33.27
C LEU A 529 14.08 6.67 -33.30
N GLY A 530 13.63 6.24 -34.48
CA GLY A 530 12.92 4.96 -34.68
C GLY A 530 13.77 3.72 -34.39
N LEU A 531 15.11 3.84 -34.40
CA LEU A 531 16.04 2.74 -34.08
C LEU A 531 16.02 2.35 -32.59
N LEU A 532 15.40 3.16 -31.72
CA LEU A 532 15.26 2.86 -30.30
C LEU A 532 14.13 1.85 -30.00
N GLU A 533 13.34 1.43 -31.01
CA GLU A 533 12.41 0.30 -30.88
C GLU A 533 13.17 -1.04 -30.76
N PRO A 534 12.81 -1.97 -29.84
CA PRO A 534 11.63 -1.95 -28.96
C PRO A 534 11.87 -1.39 -27.56
N HIS A 535 13.05 -0.85 -27.29
CA HIS A 535 13.45 -0.44 -25.95
C HIS A 535 12.71 0.82 -25.47
N LEU A 536 12.48 1.79 -26.35
CA LEU A 536 11.78 3.03 -26.03
C LEU A 536 10.26 2.81 -25.94
N GLN A 537 9.73 2.86 -24.73
CA GLN A 537 8.32 2.60 -24.40
C GLN A 537 7.52 3.91 -24.33
N VAL A 538 8.13 4.97 -23.81
CA VAL A 538 7.46 6.26 -23.59
C VAL A 538 8.18 7.36 -24.36
N LEU A 539 7.47 8.00 -25.29
CA LEU A 539 7.92 9.19 -25.99
C LEU A 539 6.88 10.29 -25.81
N LYS A 540 7.23 11.36 -25.09
CA LYS A 540 6.36 12.52 -24.87
C LYS A 540 6.80 13.69 -25.73
N LEU A 541 5.91 14.18 -26.59
CA LEU A 541 6.20 15.21 -27.60
C LEU A 541 5.24 16.40 -27.54
N ASP A 542 4.29 16.40 -26.60
CA ASP A 542 3.25 17.41 -26.45
C ASP A 542 3.83 18.82 -26.36
N GLY A 543 3.15 19.84 -26.89
CA GLY A 543 3.63 21.22 -26.79
C GLY A 543 4.77 21.60 -27.75
N ASN A 544 5.11 20.76 -28.75
CA ASN A 544 6.08 21.10 -29.80
C ASN A 544 5.41 21.48 -31.14
N PRO A 545 6.00 22.40 -31.93
CA PRO A 545 5.51 22.78 -33.26
C PRO A 545 5.89 21.76 -34.36
N LEU A 546 5.62 20.46 -34.13
CA LEU A 546 5.97 19.38 -35.06
C LEU A 546 5.25 19.52 -36.41
N ARG A 547 6.01 19.54 -37.51
CA ARG A 547 5.49 19.64 -38.88
C ARG A 547 5.66 18.37 -39.71
N SER A 548 6.62 17.52 -39.36
CA SER A 548 7.00 16.35 -40.16
C SER A 548 6.14 15.09 -39.93
N ILE A 549 5.40 15.02 -38.82
CA ILE A 549 4.56 13.88 -38.44
C ILE A 549 3.09 14.32 -38.38
N ARG A 550 2.20 13.55 -39.00
CA ARG A 550 0.75 13.83 -38.95
C ARG A 550 0.21 13.57 -37.54
N ARG A 551 -0.71 14.42 -37.06
CA ARG A 551 -1.35 14.28 -35.74
C ARG A 551 -1.95 12.89 -35.50
N ALA A 552 -2.59 12.30 -36.50
CA ALA A 552 -3.16 10.95 -36.42
C ALA A 552 -2.14 9.83 -36.10
N VAL A 553 -0.84 10.04 -36.37
CA VAL A 553 0.23 9.11 -35.98
C VAL A 553 0.66 9.36 -34.53
N LEU A 554 0.74 10.63 -34.12
CA LEU A 554 1.02 11.02 -32.73
C LEU A 554 -0.04 10.48 -31.76
N ASP A 555 -1.32 10.55 -32.13
CA ASP A 555 -2.45 10.09 -31.31
C ASP A 555 -2.48 8.56 -31.11
N ARG A 556 -1.78 7.79 -31.95
CA ARG A 556 -1.66 6.33 -31.84
C ARG A 556 -0.57 5.90 -30.84
N GLY A 557 0.14 6.85 -30.22
CA GLY A 557 1.11 6.61 -29.16
C GLY A 557 2.53 6.29 -29.65
N THR A 558 3.45 6.11 -28.68
CA THR A 558 4.91 5.98 -28.90
C THR A 558 5.27 5.01 -30.01
N LYS A 559 4.73 3.80 -30.00
CA LYS A 559 5.09 2.73 -30.94
C LYS A 559 4.79 3.11 -32.39
N ALA A 560 3.65 3.75 -32.65
CA ALA A 560 3.27 4.19 -33.99
C ALA A 560 4.18 5.30 -34.52
N VAL A 561 4.61 6.22 -33.64
CA VAL A 561 5.55 7.28 -33.98
C VAL A 561 6.93 6.71 -34.32
N LEU A 562 7.43 5.76 -33.52
CA LEU A 562 8.73 5.13 -33.77
C LEU A 562 8.75 4.30 -35.05
N GLN A 563 7.69 3.52 -35.32
CA GLN A 563 7.57 2.78 -36.58
C GLN A 563 7.54 3.72 -37.78
N TYR A 564 6.77 4.82 -37.71
CA TYR A 564 6.70 5.83 -38.77
C TYR A 564 8.06 6.48 -39.07
N LEU A 565 8.89 6.69 -38.05
CA LEU A 565 10.24 7.23 -38.21
C LEU A 565 11.19 6.18 -38.79
N LYS A 566 11.09 4.94 -38.34
CA LYS A 566 11.89 3.81 -38.83
C LYS A 566 11.64 3.53 -40.32
N ASP A 567 10.41 3.65 -40.79
CA ASP A 567 10.03 3.46 -42.21
C ASP A 567 10.61 4.56 -43.14
N LYS A 568 11.17 5.64 -42.58
CA LYS A 568 11.82 6.73 -43.32
C LYS A 568 13.34 6.64 -43.36
N LEU A 569 13.93 5.62 -42.72
CA LEU A 569 15.36 5.35 -42.85
C LEU A 569 15.66 4.83 -44.27
N PRO A 570 16.76 5.26 -44.90
CA PRO A 570 17.16 4.84 -46.24
C PRO A 570 17.58 3.36 -46.32
#